data_AF-A0A7S1HR60-F1
#
_entry.id   AF-A0A7S1HR60-F1
#
_cell.length_a   1.000
_cell.length_b   1.000
_cell.length_c   1.000
_cell.angle_alpha   90.00
_cell.angle_beta   90.00
_cell.angle_gamma   90.00
#
_symmetry.space_group_name_H-M   'P 1'
#
loop_
_entity.id
_entity.type
_entity.pdbx_description
1 polymer ?
#
loop_
_entity_poly.entity_id
_entity_poly.type
_entity_poly.pdbx_seq_one_letter_code
_entity_poly.pdbx_strand_id
1 'polypeptide(L)'
;HLGGYNQVRAERTLQEAVLRQNGMLAADAIEYQVINGKNRMPAFENRLSEDDITNVAYYVVEQAQQGWNKEPKYVKYPSKYFDSSKISAAYANAAKPRK
;
A
#
# COMPACT_ATOMS: atom_id res chain seq x y z
N HIS A 1 0.83 -4.52 -10.87
CA HIS A 1 0.52 -5.58 -9.89
C HIS A 1 -0.98 -5.65 -9.65
N LEU A 2 -1.75 -5.92 -10.72
CA LEU A 2 -3.21 -5.90 -10.66
C LEU A 2 -3.71 -6.98 -9.68
N GLY A 3 -4.65 -6.63 -8.80
CA GLY A 3 -5.19 -7.54 -7.78
C GLY A 3 -4.14 -8.12 -6.84
N GLY A 4 -3.02 -7.42 -6.64
CA GLY A 4 -1.90 -7.91 -5.84
C GLY A 4 -1.03 -8.97 -6.53
N TYR A 5 -1.30 -9.35 -7.77
CA TYR A 5 -0.49 -10.34 -8.50
C TYR A 5 0.76 -9.73 -9.15
N ASN A 6 1.68 -10.60 -9.56
CA ASN A 6 2.89 -10.22 -10.28
C ASN A 6 3.00 -11.02 -11.58
N GLN A 7 2.87 -10.32 -12.70
CA GLN A 7 2.90 -10.90 -14.04
C GLN A 7 4.33 -11.28 -14.49
N VAL A 8 5.36 -10.72 -13.88
CA VAL A 8 6.77 -10.97 -14.23
C VAL A 8 7.35 -12.13 -13.42
N ARG A 9 6.98 -12.23 -12.14
CA ARG A 9 7.40 -13.29 -11.20
C ARG A 9 6.24 -13.73 -10.33
N ALA A 10 5.60 -14.84 -10.68
CA ALA A 10 4.35 -15.31 -10.06
C ALA A 10 4.50 -15.59 -8.56
N GLU A 11 5.70 -15.95 -8.09
CA GLU A 11 6.03 -16.21 -6.70
C GLU A 11 6.27 -14.94 -5.86
N ARG A 12 6.33 -13.76 -6.50
CA ARG A 12 6.60 -12.46 -5.85
C ARG A 12 5.39 -11.54 -5.93
N THR A 13 4.27 -11.97 -5.37
CA THR A 13 3.03 -11.18 -5.30
C THR A 13 3.07 -10.14 -4.18
N LEU A 14 2.07 -9.26 -4.16
CA LEU A 14 1.77 -8.32 -3.07
C LEU A 14 0.71 -8.89 -2.11
N GLN A 15 0.56 -10.22 -2.08
CA GLN A 15 -0.32 -10.90 -1.13
C GLN A 15 0.31 -10.90 0.26
N GLU A 16 -0.51 -10.80 1.31
CA GLU A 16 -0.02 -10.62 2.68
C GLU A 16 0.99 -11.68 3.10
N ALA A 17 0.68 -12.97 2.89
CA ALA A 17 1.55 -14.07 3.27
C ALA A 17 2.92 -13.98 2.59
N VAL A 18 2.95 -13.61 1.31
CA VAL A 18 4.20 -13.47 0.53
C VAL A 18 4.98 -12.25 1.00
N LEU A 19 4.32 -11.12 1.25
CA LEU A 19 4.97 -9.92 1.79
C LEU A 19 5.57 -10.19 3.18
N ARG A 20 4.84 -10.86 4.08
CA ARG A 20 5.35 -11.24 5.41
C ARG A 20 6.56 -12.15 5.32
N GLN A 21 6.48 -13.21 4.53
CA GLN A 21 7.59 -14.16 4.35
C GLN A 21 8.87 -13.49 3.83
N ASN A 22 8.73 -12.41 3.06
CA ASN A 22 9.85 -11.68 2.48
C ASN A 22 10.25 -10.43 3.28
N GLY A 23 9.66 -10.18 4.46
CA GLY A 23 9.93 -8.98 5.26
C GLY A 23 9.46 -7.68 4.60
N MET A 24 8.51 -7.76 3.68
CA MET A 24 8.00 -6.64 2.87
C MET A 24 6.63 -6.14 3.33
N LEU A 25 5.99 -6.74 4.33
CA LEU A 25 4.73 -6.23 4.88
C LEU A 25 4.99 -5.06 5.87
N ALA A 26 5.71 -4.05 5.39
CA ALA A 26 6.03 -2.82 6.11
C ALA A 26 6.19 -1.69 5.08
N ALA A 27 5.67 -0.50 5.39
CA ALA A 27 5.69 0.63 4.46
C ALA A 27 7.12 0.98 4.06
N ASP A 28 8.03 1.18 5.01
CA ASP A 28 9.44 1.53 4.78
C ASP A 28 10.17 0.55 3.83
N ALA A 29 9.89 -0.75 3.96
CA ALA A 29 10.48 -1.78 3.10
C ALA A 29 9.97 -1.68 1.65
N ILE A 30 8.68 -1.36 1.48
CA ILE A 30 8.08 -1.14 0.17
C ILE A 30 8.57 0.18 -0.43
N GLU A 31 8.60 1.27 0.35
CA GLU A 31 9.15 2.56 -0.08
C GLU A 31 10.56 2.41 -0.61
N TYR A 32 11.44 1.75 0.16
CA TYR A 32 12.81 1.48 -0.26
C TYR A 32 12.88 0.77 -1.61
N GLN A 33 12.04 -0.26 -1.83
CA GLN A 33 12.03 -0.99 -3.09
C GLN A 33 11.38 -0.21 -4.25
N VAL A 34 10.41 0.66 -3.98
CA VAL A 34 9.81 1.55 -4.99
C VAL A 34 10.82 2.61 -5.41
N ILE A 35 11.55 3.20 -4.47
CA ILE A 35 12.63 4.18 -4.72
C ILE A 35 13.70 3.55 -5.60
N ASN A 36 14.29 2.44 -5.14
CA ASN A 36 15.50 1.87 -5.73
C ASN A 36 15.24 0.85 -6.86
N GLY A 37 14.00 0.36 -6.99
CA GLY A 37 13.70 -0.80 -7.82
C GLY A 37 14.36 -2.08 -7.30
N LYS A 38 14.15 -3.19 -8.02
CA LYS A 38 14.82 -4.48 -7.75
C LYS A 38 14.70 -5.41 -8.94
N ASN A 39 15.82 -5.86 -9.50
CA ASN A 39 15.87 -6.74 -10.67
C ASN A 39 15.06 -6.16 -11.86
N ARG A 40 13.90 -6.74 -12.16
CA ARG A 40 13.01 -6.35 -13.25
C ARG A 40 11.99 -5.28 -12.84
N MET A 41 11.90 -4.95 -11.55
CA MET A 41 11.10 -3.83 -11.06
C MET A 41 11.92 -2.54 -11.22
N PRO A 42 11.45 -1.55 -11.99
CA PRO A 42 12.15 -0.29 -12.18
C PRO A 42 12.15 0.54 -10.89
N ALA A 43 13.12 1.44 -10.79
CA ALA A 43 13.17 2.50 -9.78
C ALA A 43 12.16 3.62 -10.11
N PHE A 44 11.56 4.22 -9.07
CA PHE A 44 10.57 5.29 -9.20
C PHE A 44 10.98 6.61 -8.53
N GLU A 45 12.15 6.70 -7.92
CA GLU A 45 12.66 7.92 -7.26
C GLU A 45 12.55 9.19 -8.14
N ASN A 46 12.78 9.07 -9.45
CA ASN A 46 12.76 10.19 -10.40
C ASN A 46 11.43 10.31 -11.15
N ARG A 47 10.41 9.53 -10.75
CA ARG A 47 9.11 9.43 -11.43
C ARG A 47 7.94 9.75 -10.52
N LEU A 48 8.10 9.56 -9.22
CA LEU A 48 7.09 9.80 -8.19
C LEU A 48 7.67 10.74 -7.13
N SER A 49 6.80 11.56 -6.54
CA SER A 49 7.19 12.35 -5.37
C SER A 49 7.35 11.43 -4.14
N GLU A 50 8.09 11.88 -3.12
CA GLU A 50 8.20 11.15 -1.84
C GLU A 50 6.81 10.82 -1.26
N ASP A 51 5.90 11.78 -1.28
CA ASP A 51 4.53 11.60 -0.78
C ASP A 51 3.77 10.52 -1.58
N ASP A 52 3.94 10.46 -2.90
CA ASP A 52 3.32 9.40 -3.73
C ASP A 52 3.90 8.03 -3.41
N ILE A 53 5.22 7.94 -3.20
CA ILE A 53 5.91 6.70 -2.84
C ILE A 53 5.39 6.19 -1.50
N THR A 54 5.31 7.06 -0.50
CA THR A 54 4.76 6.73 0.83
C THR A 54 3.30 6.31 0.72
N ASN A 55 2.47 7.07 0.01
CA ASN A 55 1.05 6.73 -0.16
C ASN A 55 0.86 5.36 -0.82
N VAL A 56 1.63 5.05 -1.86
CA VAL A 56 1.59 3.74 -2.53
C VAL A 56 2.05 2.62 -1.60
N ALA A 57 3.08 2.85 -0.77
CA ALA A 57 3.56 1.85 0.17
C ALA A 57 2.49 1.49 1.22
N TYR A 58 1.86 2.48 1.84
CA TYR A 58 0.76 2.26 2.78
C TYR A 58 -0.45 1.61 2.12
N TYR A 59 -0.81 2.06 0.91
CA TYR A 59 -1.86 1.44 0.12
C TYR A 59 -1.61 -0.06 -0.09
N VAL A 60 -0.39 -0.45 -0.45
CA VAL A 60 -0.06 -1.87 -0.68
C VAL A 60 -0.17 -2.68 0.62
N VAL A 61 0.31 -2.16 1.75
CA VAL A 61 0.19 -2.84 3.05
C VAL A 61 -1.27 -3.04 3.43
N GLU A 62 -2.09 -2.00 3.31
CA GLU A 62 -3.53 -2.04 3.61
C GLU A 62 -4.25 -3.05 2.70
N GLN A 63 -4.02 -2.96 1.39
CA GLN A 63 -4.65 -3.86 0.42
C GLN A 63 -4.25 -5.32 0.66
N ALA A 64 -2.98 -5.58 0.98
CA ALA A 64 -2.51 -6.92 1.30
C ALA A 64 -3.25 -7.48 2.53
N GLN A 65 -3.34 -6.72 3.62
CA GLN A 65 -4.07 -7.12 4.84
C GLN A 65 -5.57 -7.33 4.62
N GLN A 66 -6.15 -6.66 3.63
CA GLN A 66 -7.55 -6.84 3.22
C GLN A 66 -7.73 -7.92 2.15
N GLY A 67 -6.64 -8.58 1.75
CA GLY A 67 -6.63 -9.63 0.74
C GLY A 67 -6.92 -9.18 -0.68
N TRP A 68 -6.78 -7.87 -0.99
CA TRP A 68 -7.12 -7.28 -2.31
C TRP A 68 -8.61 -7.43 -2.72
N ASN A 69 -9.50 -7.68 -1.76
CA ASN A 69 -10.90 -8.08 -1.98
C ASN A 69 -11.92 -6.95 -1.88
N LYS A 70 -11.48 -5.75 -1.53
CA LYS A 70 -12.34 -4.57 -1.38
C LYS A 70 -11.83 -3.48 -2.31
N GLU A 71 -12.73 -2.72 -2.92
CA GLU A 71 -12.33 -1.50 -3.60
C GLU A 71 -11.49 -0.66 -2.62
N PRO A 72 -10.32 -0.17 -3.05
CA PRO A 72 -9.58 0.72 -2.21
C PRO A 72 -10.45 1.93 -1.91
N LYS A 73 -10.82 2.11 -0.64
CA LYS A 73 -11.31 3.41 -0.21
C LYS A 73 -10.12 4.33 -0.35
N TYR A 74 -10.10 5.12 -1.42
CA TYR A 74 -9.18 6.23 -1.56
C TYR A 74 -9.54 7.25 -0.47
N VAL A 75 -9.17 6.96 0.77
CA VAL A 75 -8.96 7.98 1.77
C VAL A 75 -7.75 8.70 1.22
N LYS A 76 -7.93 9.94 0.78
CA LYS A 76 -6.83 10.81 0.34
C LYS A 76 -5.87 10.88 1.51
N TYR A 77 -4.90 9.95 1.58
CA TYR A 77 -4.06 9.80 2.73
C TYR A 77 -3.24 11.07 2.80
N PRO A 78 -3.46 11.83 3.85
CA PRO A 78 -2.86 13.12 3.93
C PRO A 78 -1.42 12.86 4.39
N SER A 79 -0.52 13.30 3.52
CA SER A 79 0.92 13.50 3.67
C SER A 79 1.32 13.87 5.11
N LYS A 80 2.62 13.88 5.41
CA LYS A 80 3.25 14.39 6.65
C LYS A 80 2.73 15.74 7.21
N TYR A 81 1.77 16.39 6.54
CA TYR A 81 0.93 17.51 6.92
C TYR A 81 -0.45 17.17 7.53
N PHE A 82 -0.70 15.95 8.03
CA PHE A 82 -1.99 15.62 8.65
C PHE A 82 -1.96 15.26 10.14
N ASP A 83 -2.72 16.05 10.89
CA ASP A 83 -3.01 15.82 12.28
C ASP A 83 -4.07 14.70 12.45
N SER A 84 -3.64 13.62 13.06
CA SER A 84 -4.46 12.43 13.37
C SER A 84 -5.57 12.71 14.40
N SER A 85 -5.55 13.86 15.08
CA SER A 85 -6.58 14.26 16.05
C SER A 85 -7.97 14.47 15.43
N LYS A 86 -8.06 14.71 14.12
CA LYS A 86 -9.34 14.96 13.41
C LYS A 86 -10.01 13.71 12.83
N ILE A 87 -9.36 12.55 12.91
CA ILE A 87 -9.81 11.32 12.25
C ILE A 87 -10.88 10.55 13.05
N SER A 88 -10.87 10.67 14.39
CA SER A 88 -11.72 9.87 15.27
C SER A 88 -13.24 10.02 15.01
N ALA A 89 -13.70 11.17 14.52
CA ALA A 89 -15.11 11.43 14.25
C ALA A 89 -15.62 10.80 12.94
N ALA A 90 -14.75 10.60 11.94
CA ALA A 90 -15.15 10.08 10.62
C ALA A 90 -15.26 8.55 10.60
N TYR A 91 -14.46 7.84 11.40
CA TYR A 91 -14.42 6.38 11.43
C TYR A 91 -15.53 5.74 12.27
N ALA A 92 -16.15 6.48 13.20
CA ALA A 92 -17.28 5.99 13.98
C ALA A 92 -18.54 5.69 13.13
N ASN A 93 -18.66 6.26 11.93
CA ASN A 93 -19.85 6.16 11.07
C ASN A 93 -19.69 5.23 9.85
N ALA A 94 -18.50 4.69 9.59
CA ALA A 94 -18.23 3.86 8.40
C ALA A 94 -18.56 2.36 8.57
N ALA A 95 -18.93 1.94 9.78
CA ALA A 95 -19.34 0.59 10.11
C ALA A 95 -20.87 0.45 10.16
N LYS A 96 -21.53 0.43 8.99
CA LYS A 96 -22.85 -0.24 8.89
C LYS A 96 -22.80 -1.28 7.77
N PRO A 97 -23.13 -2.55 8.05
CA PRO A 97 -23.12 -3.61 7.05
C PRO A 97 -24.20 -3.34 6.00
N ARG A 98 -23.82 -3.45 4.72
CA ARG A 98 -24.80 -3.46 3.62
C ARG A 98 -25.48 -4.83 3.63
N LYS A 99 -26.81 -4.80 3.63
CA LYS A 99 -27.71 -5.97 3.61
C LYS A 99 -27.47 -6.86 2.39
#